data_AF-A0A3S4UTS0-F1
#
_entry.id   AF-A0A3S4UTS0-F1
#
_cell.length_a   1.000
_cell.length_b   1.000
_cell.length_c   1.000
_cell.angle_alpha   90.00
_cell.angle_beta   90.00
_cell.angle_gamma   90.00
#
_symmetry.space_group_name_H-M   'P 1'
#
loop_
_entity.id
_entity.type
_entity.pdbx_description
1 polymer ?
#
loop_
_entity_poly.entity_id
_entity_poly.type
_entity_poly.pdbx_seq_one_letter_code
_entity_poly.pdbx_strand_id
1 'polypeptide(L)'
;MFTEKLRGRFGAAPLFTHYDGTAGSRVELSGTTFSNWVDKTVNMLDGLGVGPGEPVHLDLVNTDPGHWVTAVWVAAIWQRGCPVAERDDGDAVLAVVGPASQIRGPVTVMCSLHPLGLGLGDLPAGCTDYADVLAEPDVHWEEPAPPDDLAWLPDITRAGLERFPGSDQRLLFADPPPGWESVRMLLVSPVLGGGSTVVVTGIPPERVSRIAAEEKALLTRVGEAL
;
A
#
# COMPACT_ATOMS: atom_id res chain seq x y z
N MET A 1 16.85 -3.32 -5.28
CA MET A 1 15.74 -3.87 -4.49
C MET A 1 14.52 -2.94 -4.60
N PHE A 2 13.30 -3.45 -4.42
CA PHE A 2 12.05 -2.73 -4.73
C PHE A 2 12.01 -1.36 -4.04
N THR A 3 12.39 -1.31 -2.76
CA THR A 3 12.47 -0.09 -1.94
C THR A 3 13.48 0.92 -2.48
N GLU A 4 14.64 0.48 -2.96
CA GLU A 4 15.64 1.38 -3.57
C GLU A 4 15.09 2.03 -4.85
N LYS A 5 14.37 1.25 -5.69
CA LYS A 5 13.73 1.78 -6.90
C LYS A 5 12.61 2.76 -6.56
N LEU A 6 11.82 2.46 -5.53
CA LEU A 6 10.77 3.34 -5.03
C LEU A 6 11.33 4.71 -4.63
N ARG A 7 12.40 4.76 -3.83
CA ARG A 7 13.04 6.02 -3.41
C ARG A 7 13.75 6.74 -4.56
N GLY A 8 14.52 6.00 -5.37
CA GLY A 8 15.47 6.59 -6.31
C GLY A 8 14.86 7.05 -7.64
N ARG A 9 13.71 6.52 -8.04
CA ARG A 9 13.21 6.68 -9.42
C ARG A 9 12.24 7.83 -9.64
N PHE A 10 11.36 8.10 -8.68
CA PHE A 10 10.18 8.92 -8.92
C PHE A 10 10.34 10.38 -8.51
N GLY A 11 10.96 10.66 -7.36
CA GLY A 11 11.09 12.02 -6.84
C GLY A 11 9.74 12.76 -6.85
N ALA A 12 9.71 13.95 -7.47
CA ALA A 12 8.50 14.77 -7.57
C ALA A 12 7.45 14.26 -8.59
N ALA A 13 7.73 13.22 -9.37
CA ALA A 13 6.76 12.68 -10.33
C ALA A 13 5.61 11.93 -9.62
N PRO A 14 4.38 11.96 -10.16
CA PRO A 14 3.26 11.19 -9.61
C PRO A 14 3.54 9.69 -9.63
N LEU A 15 3.35 9.02 -8.50
CA LEU A 15 3.47 7.57 -8.39
C LEU A 15 2.10 6.90 -8.28
N PHE A 16 1.23 7.43 -7.40
CA PHE A 16 -0.06 6.86 -7.10
C PHE A 16 -1.14 7.93 -7.05
N THR A 17 -2.22 7.74 -7.79
CA THR A 17 -3.39 8.64 -7.80
C THR A 17 -4.62 7.81 -7.46
N HIS A 18 -5.35 8.19 -6.41
CA HIS A 18 -6.55 7.50 -5.97
C HIS A 18 -7.75 8.44 -6.05
N TYR A 19 -8.80 7.96 -6.70
CA TYR A 19 -10.11 8.58 -6.74
C TYR A 19 -11.11 7.74 -5.97
N ASP A 20 -11.85 8.38 -5.07
CA ASP A 20 -12.92 7.74 -4.31
C ASP A 20 -14.26 8.34 -4.72
N GLY A 21 -15.14 7.49 -5.26
CA GLY A 21 -16.48 7.88 -5.70
C GLY A 21 -17.43 8.20 -4.55
N THR A 22 -17.26 7.54 -3.39
CA THR A 22 -18.09 7.74 -2.19
C THR A 22 -17.67 9.01 -1.47
N ALA A 23 -16.37 9.20 -1.23
CA ALA A 23 -15.84 10.40 -0.58
C ALA A 23 -15.75 11.60 -1.54
N GLY A 24 -15.85 11.37 -2.85
CA GLY A 24 -15.74 12.42 -3.87
C GLY A 24 -14.35 13.05 -3.97
N SER A 25 -13.31 12.34 -3.53
CA SER A 25 -11.95 12.85 -3.40
C SER A 25 -11.03 12.38 -4.53
N ARG A 26 -9.96 13.16 -4.76
CA ARG A 26 -8.79 12.79 -5.56
C ARG A 26 -7.54 13.03 -4.72
N VAL A 27 -6.76 11.98 -4.48
CA VAL A 27 -5.48 12.05 -3.78
C VAL A 27 -4.39 11.68 -4.78
N GLU A 28 -3.33 12.47 -4.85
CA GLU A 28 -2.16 12.17 -5.65
C GLU A 28 -0.92 12.23 -4.78
N LEU A 29 -0.14 11.14 -4.81
CA LEU A 29 1.13 11.03 -4.12
C LEU A 29 2.24 11.01 -5.17
N SER A 30 3.13 11.99 -5.07
CA SER A 30 4.43 11.91 -5.73
C SER A 30 5.25 10.76 -5.15
N GLY A 31 6.30 10.32 -5.85
CA GLY A 31 7.25 9.34 -5.31
C GLY A 31 7.85 9.77 -3.96
N THR A 32 8.19 11.05 -3.83
CA THR A 32 8.67 11.64 -2.56
C THR A 32 7.60 11.57 -1.49
N THR A 33 6.38 12.05 -1.75
CA THR A 33 5.30 12.04 -0.75
C THR A 33 4.97 10.61 -0.32
N PHE A 34 4.89 9.67 -1.27
CA PHE A 34 4.66 8.25 -0.98
C PHE A 34 5.78 7.68 -0.09
N SER A 35 7.04 7.94 -0.43
CA SER A 35 8.18 7.45 0.36
C SER A 35 8.19 8.03 1.78
N ASN A 36 7.84 9.30 1.96
CA ASN A 36 7.73 9.89 3.30
C ASN A 36 6.64 9.21 4.14
N TRP A 37 5.49 8.88 3.55
CA TRP A 37 4.45 8.10 4.23
C TRP A 37 4.94 6.69 4.59
N VAL A 38 5.70 6.05 3.71
CA VAL A 38 6.33 4.75 3.98
C VAL A 38 7.30 4.87 5.15
N ASP A 39 8.21 5.84 5.15
CA ASP A 39 9.19 6.03 6.23
C ASP A 39 8.51 6.29 7.59
N LYS A 40 7.48 7.15 7.63
CA LYS A 40 6.67 7.36 8.83
C LYS A 40 6.00 6.08 9.32
N THR A 41 5.46 5.29 8.39
CA THR A 41 4.78 4.03 8.73
C THR A 41 5.77 2.98 9.25
N VAL A 42 7.01 2.96 8.74
CA VAL A 42 8.06 2.09 9.28
C VAL A 42 8.46 2.51 10.70
N ASN A 43 8.59 3.81 10.96
CA ASN A 43 8.85 4.32 12.31
C ASN A 43 7.71 3.97 13.29
N MET A 44 6.45 4.05 12.85
CA MET A 44 5.31 3.55 13.63
C MET A 44 5.43 2.05 13.91
N LEU A 45 5.76 1.22 12.92
CA LEU A 45 5.96 -0.22 13.12
C LEU A 45 7.05 -0.52 14.17
N ASP A 46 8.16 0.22 14.12
CA ASP A 46 9.23 0.11 15.11
C ASP A 46 8.78 0.55 16.51
N GLY A 47 8.06 1.67 16.62
CA GLY A 47 7.48 2.15 17.88
C GLY A 47 6.44 1.19 18.49
N LEU A 48 5.77 0.39 17.65
CA LEU A 48 4.86 -0.68 18.07
C LEU A 48 5.57 -2.01 18.37
N GLY A 49 6.89 -2.07 18.21
CA GLY A 49 7.72 -3.22 18.54
C GLY A 49 7.75 -4.33 17.49
N VAL A 50 7.33 -4.05 16.25
CA VAL A 50 7.40 -5.02 15.14
C VAL A 50 8.84 -5.11 14.64
N GLY A 51 9.42 -6.29 14.71
CA GLY A 51 10.77 -6.62 14.25
C GLY A 51 10.82 -7.22 12.84
N PRO A 52 12.00 -7.25 12.19
CA PRO A 52 12.16 -7.90 10.89
C PRO A 52 11.75 -9.38 10.90
N GLY A 53 11.14 -9.84 9.81
CA GLY A 53 10.65 -11.21 9.66
C GLY A 53 9.32 -11.52 10.35
N GLU A 54 8.83 -10.64 11.22
CA GLU A 54 7.54 -10.84 11.89
C GLU A 54 6.37 -10.54 10.94
N PRO A 55 5.42 -11.48 10.74
CA PRO A 55 4.31 -11.25 9.82
C PRO A 55 3.37 -10.15 10.29
N VAL A 56 2.95 -9.31 9.34
CA VAL A 56 1.93 -8.28 9.54
C VAL A 56 0.69 -8.65 8.74
N HIS A 57 -0.42 -8.91 9.42
CA HIS A 57 -1.71 -9.14 8.78
C HIS A 57 -2.26 -7.81 8.27
N LEU A 58 -2.37 -7.67 6.95
CA LEU A 58 -2.85 -6.45 6.30
C LEU A 58 -4.22 -6.70 5.66
N ASP A 59 -5.29 -6.59 6.43
CA ASP A 59 -6.66 -6.81 5.96
C ASP A 59 -7.10 -5.81 4.88
N LEU A 60 -6.40 -4.68 4.77
CA LEU A 60 -6.64 -3.66 3.74
C LEU A 60 -6.42 -4.17 2.32
N VAL A 61 -5.58 -5.19 2.10
CA VAL A 61 -5.45 -5.80 0.76
C VAL A 61 -6.70 -6.59 0.37
N ASN A 62 -7.58 -6.90 1.33
CA ASN A 62 -8.85 -7.57 1.10
C ASN A 62 -10.03 -6.61 1.04
N THR A 63 -10.02 -5.60 1.91
CA THR A 63 -11.14 -4.68 2.10
C THR A 63 -11.05 -3.46 1.18
N ASP A 64 -9.85 -2.90 1.03
CA ASP A 64 -9.60 -1.64 0.34
C ASP A 64 -8.34 -1.72 -0.57
N PRO A 65 -8.23 -2.72 -1.47
CA PRO A 65 -7.02 -3.01 -2.23
C PRO A 65 -6.53 -1.86 -3.12
N GLY A 66 -7.44 -0.98 -3.55
CA GLY A 66 -7.14 0.17 -4.40
C GLY A 66 -6.74 1.45 -3.65
N HIS A 67 -6.87 1.48 -2.32
CA HIS A 67 -6.65 2.69 -1.54
C HIS A 67 -5.14 2.97 -1.38
N TRP A 68 -4.74 4.25 -1.42
CA TRP A 68 -3.32 4.63 -1.34
C TRP A 68 -2.67 4.20 -0.01
N VAL A 69 -3.43 4.23 1.09
CA VAL A 69 -2.98 3.74 2.42
C VAL A 69 -2.59 2.26 2.36
N THR A 70 -3.34 1.44 1.63
CA THR A 70 -3.02 0.02 1.42
C THR A 70 -1.65 -0.15 0.76
N ALA A 71 -1.39 0.62 -0.31
CA ALA A 71 -0.11 0.59 -1.00
C ALA A 71 1.05 1.06 -0.11
N VAL A 72 0.83 2.11 0.71
CA VAL A 72 1.83 2.59 1.69
C VAL A 72 2.15 1.50 2.72
N TRP A 73 1.13 0.85 3.30
CA TRP A 73 1.34 -0.22 4.28
C TRP A 73 2.12 -1.39 3.70
N VAL A 74 1.78 -1.85 2.49
CA VAL A 74 2.54 -2.91 1.79
C VAL A 74 4.02 -2.52 1.68
N ALA A 75 4.30 -1.31 1.18
CA ALA A 75 5.68 -0.84 1.01
C ALA A 75 6.41 -0.70 2.35
N ALA A 76 5.73 -0.22 3.40
CA ALA A 76 6.30 -0.06 4.74
C ALA A 76 6.61 -1.40 5.41
N ILE A 77 5.71 -2.38 5.32
CA ILE A 77 5.93 -3.74 5.83
C ILE A 77 7.16 -4.35 5.16
N TRP A 78 7.29 -4.22 3.83
CA TRP A 78 8.48 -4.69 3.12
C TRP A 78 9.73 -3.90 3.48
N GLN A 79 9.64 -2.59 3.67
CA GLN A 79 10.79 -1.79 4.08
C GLN A 79 11.24 -2.11 5.50
N ARG A 80 10.32 -2.47 6.41
CA ARG A 80 10.63 -2.96 7.76
C ARG A 80 11.31 -4.33 7.76
N GLY A 81 11.28 -5.05 6.63
CA GLY A 81 11.80 -6.41 6.51
C GLY A 81 10.79 -7.47 6.93
N CYS A 82 9.50 -7.13 6.98
CA CYS A 82 8.42 -8.03 7.37
C CYS A 82 7.69 -8.59 6.13
N PRO A 83 7.11 -9.80 6.21
CA PRO A 83 6.18 -10.28 5.21
C PRO A 83 4.76 -9.75 5.45
N VAL A 84 4.05 -9.45 4.37
CA VAL A 84 2.60 -9.22 4.39
C VAL A 84 1.89 -10.57 4.48
N ALA A 85 1.00 -10.71 5.47
CA ALA A 85 0.04 -11.79 5.54
C ALA A 85 -1.31 -11.30 5.01
N GLU A 86 -1.79 -11.89 3.90
CA GLU A 86 -3.11 -11.59 3.32
C GLU A 86 -4.27 -12.07 4.21
N ARG A 87 -4.02 -13.11 5.01
CA ARG A 87 -5.00 -13.73 5.91
C ARG A 87 -4.43 -13.78 7.31
N ASP A 88 -5.30 -13.73 8.30
CA ASP A 88 -4.96 -14.00 9.68
C ASP A 88 -5.02 -15.52 9.93
N ASP A 89 -3.85 -16.15 9.90
CA ASP A 89 -3.64 -17.55 10.26
C ASP A 89 -3.18 -17.73 11.72
N GLY A 90 -3.10 -16.63 12.48
CA GLY A 90 -2.70 -16.60 13.89
C GLY A 90 -1.21 -16.35 14.14
N ASP A 91 -0.38 -16.27 13.11
CA ASP A 91 1.08 -16.07 13.25
C ASP A 91 1.50 -14.58 13.17
N ALA A 92 0.58 -13.69 12.78
CA ALA A 92 0.86 -12.26 12.67
C ALA A 92 0.94 -11.56 14.03
N VAL A 93 1.99 -10.75 14.21
CA VAL A 93 2.21 -9.98 15.45
C VAL A 93 1.39 -8.68 15.50
N LEU A 94 0.98 -8.19 14.33
CA LEU A 94 0.21 -6.96 14.17
C LEU A 94 -0.84 -7.13 13.08
N ALA A 95 -2.04 -6.59 13.33
CA ALA A 95 -3.12 -6.48 12.35
C ALA A 95 -3.34 -5.02 11.95
N VAL A 96 -3.38 -4.75 10.64
CA VAL A 96 -3.74 -3.45 10.06
C VAL A 96 -5.09 -3.60 9.37
N VAL A 97 -6.07 -2.80 9.79
CA VAL A 97 -7.46 -3.01 9.39
C VAL A 97 -8.19 -1.71 9.04
N GLY A 98 -9.24 -1.81 8.24
CA GLY A 98 -10.10 -0.68 7.87
C GLY A 98 -11.09 -0.27 8.96
N PRO A 99 -11.84 0.83 8.76
CA PRO A 99 -12.67 1.45 9.79
C PRO A 99 -13.85 0.57 10.25
N ALA A 100 -14.34 -0.32 9.39
CA ALA A 100 -15.45 -1.21 9.67
C ALA A 100 -15.02 -2.59 10.23
N SER A 101 -13.72 -2.88 10.27
CA SER A 101 -13.23 -4.22 10.59
C SER A 101 -13.40 -4.57 12.07
N GLN A 102 -13.81 -5.82 12.31
CA GLN A 102 -13.92 -6.40 13.64
C GLN A 102 -12.71 -7.25 14.02
N ILE A 103 -11.74 -7.40 13.11
CA ILE A 103 -10.51 -8.16 13.35
C ILE A 103 -9.66 -7.46 14.42
N ARG A 104 -9.16 -8.22 15.39
CA ARG A 104 -8.28 -7.74 16.45
C ARG A 104 -7.11 -8.71 16.61
N GLY A 105 -5.91 -8.23 16.28
CA GLY A 105 -4.66 -8.96 16.50
C GLY A 105 -4.01 -8.58 17.84
N PRO A 106 -2.82 -9.13 18.15
CA PRO A 106 -2.07 -8.80 19.36
C PRO A 106 -1.81 -7.29 19.51
N VAL A 107 -1.43 -6.66 18.40
CA VAL A 107 -1.46 -5.21 18.19
C VAL A 107 -2.39 -4.93 17.02
N THR A 108 -3.24 -3.90 17.12
CA THR A 108 -4.17 -3.54 16.03
C THR A 108 -4.02 -2.07 15.67
N VAL A 109 -3.69 -1.78 14.41
CA VAL A 109 -3.71 -0.43 13.84
C VAL A 109 -4.95 -0.29 12.96
N MET A 110 -5.76 0.73 13.22
CA MET A 110 -6.96 1.01 12.44
C MET A 110 -6.74 2.20 11.52
N CYS A 111 -7.06 2.02 10.25
CA CYS A 111 -7.00 3.06 9.23
C CYS A 111 -8.40 3.61 8.98
N SER A 112 -8.59 4.92 9.14
CA SER A 112 -9.86 5.59 8.80
C SER A 112 -10.18 5.56 7.30
N LEU A 113 -9.13 5.39 6.47
CA LEU A 113 -9.15 5.57 5.02
C LEU A 113 -9.64 6.95 4.58
N HIS A 114 -9.54 7.94 5.46
CA HIS A 114 -9.81 9.33 5.10
C HIS A 114 -8.82 9.76 4.00
N PRO A 115 -9.26 10.51 2.96
CA PRO A 115 -8.39 10.89 1.84
C PRO A 115 -7.11 11.62 2.24
N LEU A 116 -7.17 12.40 3.33
CA LEU A 116 -6.02 13.15 3.87
C LEU A 116 -5.32 12.44 5.05
N GLY A 117 -5.66 11.19 5.34
CA GLY A 117 -5.07 10.44 6.47
C GLY A 117 -5.47 10.96 7.86
N LEU A 118 -6.67 11.55 7.99
CA LEU A 118 -7.20 11.98 9.29
C LEU A 118 -7.67 10.78 10.12
N GLY A 119 -7.68 10.91 11.45
CA GLY A 119 -8.02 9.82 12.36
C GLY A 119 -9.49 9.38 12.33
N LEU A 120 -9.75 8.27 13.00
CA LEU A 120 -11.08 7.76 13.32
C LEU A 120 -11.73 8.62 14.40
N GLY A 121 -13.01 8.97 14.22
CA GLY A 121 -13.77 9.70 15.24
C GLY A 121 -13.97 8.88 16.53
N ASP A 122 -14.28 7.59 16.37
CA ASP A 122 -14.54 6.66 17.47
C ASP A 122 -13.56 5.48 17.38
N LEU A 123 -12.32 5.66 17.88
CA LEU A 123 -11.32 4.60 17.91
C LEU A 123 -11.67 3.55 19.00
N PRO A 124 -11.79 2.26 18.66
CA PRO A 124 -12.01 1.20 19.63
C PRO A 124 -10.87 1.08 20.64
N ALA A 125 -11.20 0.74 21.89
CA ALA A 125 -10.22 0.55 22.95
C ALA A 125 -9.19 -0.53 22.58
N GLY A 126 -7.91 -0.27 22.90
CA GLY A 126 -6.81 -1.18 22.61
C GLY A 126 -6.33 -1.17 21.15
N CYS A 127 -6.87 -0.28 20.30
CA CYS A 127 -6.38 -0.05 18.95
C CYS A 127 -5.52 1.22 18.90
N THR A 128 -4.61 1.26 17.94
CA THR A 128 -3.83 2.45 17.55
C THR A 128 -4.48 3.08 16.31
N ASP A 129 -4.59 4.41 16.29
CA ASP A 129 -5.07 5.11 15.09
C ASP A 129 -3.90 5.29 14.12
N TYR A 130 -4.08 4.92 12.86
CA TYR A 130 -3.05 5.17 11.86
C TYR A 130 -2.72 6.66 11.71
N ALA A 131 -3.63 7.59 12.03
CA ALA A 131 -3.33 9.02 11.97
C ALA A 131 -2.18 9.46 12.89
N ASP A 132 -1.83 8.67 13.91
CA ASP A 132 -0.65 8.93 14.76
C ASP A 132 0.65 8.90 13.95
N VAL A 133 0.67 8.25 12.79
CA VAL A 133 1.80 8.20 11.84
C VAL A 133 2.24 9.59 11.38
N LEU A 134 1.34 10.57 11.44
CA LEU A 134 1.65 11.96 11.09
C LEU A 134 2.73 12.56 12.00
N ALA A 135 2.82 12.09 13.24
CA ALA A 135 3.82 12.52 14.21
C ALA A 135 5.20 11.86 14.02
N GLU A 136 5.27 10.76 13.27
CA GLU A 136 6.51 10.01 13.07
C GLU A 136 7.51 10.78 12.17
N PRO A 137 8.82 10.54 12.29
CA PRO A 137 9.80 11.07 11.35
C PRO A 137 9.57 10.54 9.93
N ASP A 138 9.89 11.34 8.91
CA ASP A 138 9.88 10.95 7.49
C ASP A 138 11.25 10.48 6.99
N VAL A 139 12.11 10.07 7.91
CA VAL A 139 13.38 9.41 7.66
C VAL A 139 13.46 8.19 8.57
N HIS A 140 13.85 7.06 7.99
CA HIS A 140 14.05 5.81 8.70
C HIS A 140 15.42 5.20 8.35
N TRP A 141 16.02 4.48 9.29
CA TRP A 141 17.28 3.79 9.08
C TRP A 141 17.07 2.41 8.45
N GLU A 142 17.45 2.23 7.18
CA GLU A 142 17.28 0.93 6.51
C GLU A 142 18.10 -0.18 7.18
N GLU A 143 17.42 -1.25 7.59
CA GLU A 143 18.04 -2.52 7.96
C GLU A 143 18.06 -3.46 6.75
N PRO A 144 19.24 -3.98 6.33
CA PRO A 144 19.30 -4.93 5.22
C PRO A 144 18.53 -6.22 5.55
N ALA A 145 17.48 -6.50 4.79
CA ALA A 145 16.74 -7.76 4.86
C ALA A 145 17.29 -8.77 3.84
N PRO A 146 17.55 -10.05 4.23
CA PRO A 146 17.98 -11.11 3.33
C PRO A 146 17.09 -11.27 2.07
N PRO A 147 17.65 -11.49 0.88
CA PRO A 147 16.86 -11.62 -0.36
C PRO A 147 15.85 -12.78 -0.37
N ASP A 148 16.15 -13.85 0.39
CA ASP A 148 15.32 -15.05 0.46
C ASP A 148 14.21 -14.96 1.52
N ASP A 149 14.17 -13.90 2.32
CA ASP A 149 13.07 -13.65 3.24
C ASP A 149 11.77 -13.41 2.47
N LEU A 150 10.64 -13.72 3.10
CA LEU A 150 9.33 -13.52 2.52
C LEU A 150 8.97 -12.03 2.53
N ALA A 151 8.43 -11.55 1.41
CA ALA A 151 7.76 -10.26 1.29
C ALA A 151 6.24 -10.43 1.37
N TRP A 152 5.72 -11.55 0.86
CA TRP A 152 4.29 -11.86 0.90
C TRP A 152 4.11 -13.35 1.17
N LEU A 153 3.30 -13.68 2.19
CA LEU A 153 3.06 -15.06 2.55
C LEU A 153 2.14 -15.78 1.55
N PRO A 154 2.36 -17.07 1.27
CA PRO A 154 3.40 -17.92 1.88
C PRO A 154 4.72 -17.99 1.08
N ASP A 155 4.76 -17.49 -0.16
CA ASP A 155 5.72 -17.97 -1.16
C ASP A 155 6.49 -16.89 -1.93
N ILE A 156 6.16 -15.60 -1.78
CA ILE A 156 6.84 -14.55 -2.53
C ILE A 156 7.97 -13.97 -1.69
N THR A 157 9.20 -14.25 -2.11
CA THR A 157 10.40 -13.70 -1.49
C THR A 157 10.66 -12.26 -1.95
N ARG A 158 11.51 -11.55 -1.20
CA ARG A 158 11.98 -10.21 -1.59
C ARG A 158 12.69 -10.20 -2.94
N ALA A 159 13.54 -11.20 -3.20
CA ALA A 159 14.15 -11.40 -4.51
C ALA A 159 13.12 -11.78 -5.58
N GLY A 160 12.03 -12.45 -5.19
CA GLY A 160 10.90 -12.79 -6.06
C GLY A 160 10.19 -11.54 -6.60
N LEU A 161 10.03 -10.49 -5.79
CA LEU A 161 9.42 -9.23 -6.20
C LEU A 161 10.08 -8.66 -7.47
N GLU A 162 11.41 -8.73 -7.58
CA GLU A 162 12.18 -8.18 -8.70
C GLU A 162 12.01 -8.94 -10.01
N ARG A 163 11.42 -10.14 -9.97
CA ARG A 163 11.24 -11.00 -11.16
C ARG A 163 9.95 -10.68 -11.91
N PHE A 164 9.05 -9.91 -11.31
CA PHE A 164 7.80 -9.53 -11.96
C PHE A 164 8.04 -8.45 -13.04
N PRO A 165 7.22 -8.44 -14.11
CA PRO A 165 7.34 -7.43 -15.15
C PRO A 165 6.99 -6.04 -14.61
N GLY A 166 7.89 -5.08 -14.90
CA GLY A 166 7.64 -3.67 -14.68
C GLY A 166 6.89 -3.04 -15.86
N SER A 167 6.11 -1.99 -15.59
CA SER A 167 5.52 -1.13 -16.60
C SER A 167 6.03 0.31 -16.44
N ASP A 168 6.40 0.93 -17.55
CA ASP A 168 6.74 2.36 -17.62
C ASP A 168 5.52 3.24 -17.95
N GLN A 169 4.34 2.63 -18.10
CA GLN A 169 3.11 3.31 -18.46
C GLN A 169 2.39 3.87 -17.23
N ARG A 170 1.53 4.88 -17.47
CA ARG A 170 0.52 5.30 -16.50
C ARG A 170 -0.72 4.45 -16.69
N LEU A 171 -1.01 3.56 -15.75
CA LEU A 171 -2.10 2.60 -15.84
C LEU A 171 -3.25 3.01 -14.92
N LEU A 172 -4.50 2.87 -15.39
CA LEU A 172 -5.70 3.10 -14.61
C LEU A 172 -6.43 1.80 -14.32
N PHE A 173 -6.77 1.58 -13.05
CA PHE A 173 -7.53 0.43 -12.56
C PHE A 173 -8.83 0.90 -11.91
N ALA A 174 -9.94 0.25 -12.25
CA ALA A 174 -11.24 0.49 -11.64
C ALA A 174 -11.59 -0.67 -10.71
N ASP A 175 -11.94 -0.36 -9.47
CA ASP A 175 -12.37 -1.32 -8.44
C ASP A 175 -11.51 -2.61 -8.43
N PRO A 176 -10.18 -2.47 -8.21
CA PRO A 176 -9.27 -3.62 -8.25
C PRO A 176 -9.70 -4.69 -7.24
N PRO A 177 -9.60 -5.98 -7.58
CA PRO A 177 -10.00 -7.05 -6.68
C PRO A 177 -9.05 -7.19 -5.48
N PRO A 178 -9.45 -7.91 -4.43
CA PRO A 178 -8.57 -8.29 -3.33
C PRO A 178 -7.29 -9.03 -3.75
N GLY A 179 -6.26 -8.93 -2.91
CA GLY A 179 -5.12 -9.85 -2.89
C GLY A 179 -3.89 -9.44 -3.69
N TRP A 180 -2.93 -10.37 -3.74
CA TRP A 180 -1.58 -10.15 -4.29
C TRP A 180 -1.55 -9.51 -5.67
N GLU A 181 -2.40 -9.95 -6.60
CA GLU A 181 -2.33 -9.52 -7.99
C GLU A 181 -2.61 -8.01 -8.13
N SER A 182 -3.49 -7.47 -7.31
CA SER A 182 -3.71 -6.01 -7.23
C SER A 182 -2.49 -5.30 -6.70
N VAL A 183 -1.86 -5.80 -5.63
CA VAL A 183 -0.61 -5.23 -5.11
C VAL A 183 0.49 -5.24 -6.17
N ARG A 184 0.64 -6.37 -6.88
CA ARG A 184 1.59 -6.52 -7.98
C ARG A 184 1.37 -5.47 -9.06
N MET A 185 0.14 -5.28 -9.51
CA MET A 185 -0.18 -4.38 -10.61
C MET A 185 -0.17 -2.90 -10.21
N LEU A 186 -0.66 -2.57 -9.01
CA LEU A 186 -0.83 -1.20 -8.55
C LEU A 186 0.45 -0.59 -7.97
N LEU A 187 1.36 -1.41 -7.45
CA LEU A 187 2.56 -0.96 -6.76
C LEU A 187 3.85 -1.57 -7.31
N VAL A 188 3.94 -2.90 -7.46
CA VAL A 188 5.19 -3.54 -7.90
C VAL A 188 5.53 -3.18 -9.34
N SER A 189 4.60 -3.38 -10.27
CA SER A 189 4.82 -3.13 -11.70
C SER A 189 5.24 -1.69 -12.03
N PRO A 190 4.55 -0.62 -11.56
CA PRO A 190 4.98 0.74 -11.83
C PRO A 190 6.33 1.06 -11.18
N VAL A 191 6.62 0.59 -9.96
CA VAL A 191 7.92 0.84 -9.30
C VAL A 191 9.08 0.19 -10.04
N LEU A 192 8.91 -1.04 -10.53
CA LEU A 192 9.95 -1.74 -11.28
C LEU A 192 10.14 -1.13 -12.68
N GLY A 193 9.06 -0.72 -13.35
CA GLY A 193 9.11 -0.24 -14.73
C GLY A 193 9.27 1.26 -14.89
N GLY A 194 8.99 2.06 -13.85
CA GLY A 194 9.02 3.53 -13.89
C GLY A 194 7.71 4.21 -14.29
N GLY A 195 6.61 3.46 -14.29
CA GLY A 195 5.27 3.95 -14.58
C GLY A 195 4.59 4.57 -13.37
N SER A 196 3.28 4.75 -13.45
CA SER A 196 2.48 5.25 -12.32
C SER A 196 1.08 4.67 -12.34
N THR A 197 0.41 4.70 -11.20
CA THR A 197 -0.90 4.07 -11.02
C THR A 197 -1.96 5.13 -10.78
N VAL A 198 -3.10 4.96 -11.46
CA VAL A 198 -4.36 5.62 -11.13
C VAL A 198 -5.35 4.54 -10.70
N VAL A 199 -5.99 4.72 -9.56
CA VAL A 199 -7.07 3.85 -9.08
C VAL A 199 -8.33 4.68 -8.95
N VAL A 200 -9.44 4.15 -9.46
CA VAL A 200 -10.78 4.67 -9.23
C VAL A 200 -11.60 3.63 -8.47
N THR A 201 -12.17 4.03 -7.33
CA THR A 201 -13.00 3.15 -6.48
C THR A 201 -14.43 3.69 -6.41
N GLY A 202 -15.42 2.84 -6.68
CA GLY A 202 -16.83 3.22 -6.64
C GLY A 202 -17.24 4.27 -7.67
N ILE A 203 -16.51 4.37 -8.78
CA ILE A 203 -16.76 5.35 -9.84
C ILE A 203 -17.46 4.67 -11.02
N PRO A 204 -18.57 5.24 -11.53
CA PRO A 204 -19.32 4.59 -12.60
C PRO A 204 -18.54 4.60 -13.93
N PRO A 205 -18.73 3.58 -14.80
CA PRO A 205 -17.86 3.34 -15.96
C PRO A 205 -17.71 4.52 -16.93
N GLU A 206 -18.77 5.29 -17.14
CA GLU A 206 -18.73 6.47 -18.01
C GLU A 206 -17.78 7.56 -17.49
N ARG A 207 -17.62 7.67 -16.17
CA ARG A 207 -16.67 8.60 -15.55
C ARG A 207 -15.26 8.04 -15.54
N VAL A 208 -15.08 6.72 -15.46
CA VAL A 208 -13.76 6.06 -15.53
C VAL A 208 -13.04 6.41 -16.83
N SER A 209 -13.71 6.28 -17.99
CA SER A 209 -13.10 6.59 -19.29
C SER A 209 -12.66 8.05 -19.40
N ARG A 210 -13.43 8.98 -18.81
CA ARG A 210 -13.06 10.40 -18.76
C ARG A 210 -11.84 10.64 -17.88
N ILE A 211 -11.79 10.03 -16.69
CA ILE A 211 -10.62 10.13 -15.80
C ILE A 211 -9.38 9.56 -16.50
N ALA A 212 -9.49 8.43 -17.18
CA ALA A 212 -8.38 7.85 -17.95
C ALA A 212 -7.82 8.85 -18.98
N ALA A 213 -8.68 9.56 -19.71
CA ALA A 213 -8.27 10.58 -20.67
C ALA A 213 -7.62 11.81 -19.99
N GLU A 214 -8.21 12.31 -18.89
CA GLU A 214 -7.70 13.45 -18.11
C GLU A 214 -6.32 13.15 -17.51
N GLU A 215 -6.15 11.96 -16.95
CA GLU A 215 -4.92 11.47 -16.34
C GLU A 215 -3.89 10.98 -17.37
N LYS A 216 -4.25 10.93 -18.65
CA LYS A 216 -3.46 10.32 -19.73
C LYS A 216 -3.02 8.89 -19.37
N ALA A 217 -3.92 8.15 -18.75
CA ALA A 217 -3.71 6.80 -18.26
C ALA A 217 -4.37 5.77 -19.17
N LEU A 218 -3.70 4.63 -19.36
CA LEU A 218 -4.27 3.48 -20.08
C LEU A 218 -5.17 2.70 -19.12
N LEU A 219 -6.46 2.64 -19.42
CA LEU A 219 -7.40 1.78 -18.70
C LEU A 219 -6.98 0.32 -18.86
N THR A 220 -6.81 -0.38 -17.75
CA THR A 220 -6.36 -1.77 -17.70
C THR A 220 -7.15 -2.54 -16.63
N ARG A 221 -7.02 -3.87 -16.66
CA ARG A 221 -7.53 -4.76 -15.61
C ARG A 221 -6.38 -5.52 -14.98
N VAL A 222 -6.51 -5.78 -13.69
CA VAL A 222 -5.52 -6.52 -12.89
C VAL A 222 -5.18 -7.89 -13.51
N GLY A 223 -6.11 -8.54 -14.23
CA GLY A 223 -5.87 -9.83 -14.91
C GLY A 223 -5.56 -9.79 -16.42
N GLU A 224 -5.50 -8.61 -17.06
CA GLU A 224 -5.26 -8.49 -18.52
C GLU A 224 -3.79 -8.18 -18.86
N ALA A 225 -2.92 -8.03 -17.86
CA ALA A 225 -1.52 -7.61 -18.01
C ALA A 225 -0.50 -8.75 -17.76
N LEU A 226 -0.84 -9.97 -18.19
CA LEU A 226 0.06 -11.14 -18.18
C LEU A 226 0.77 -11.30 -19.52
#